data_AF-A0AAV9TZC5-F1
#
_entry.id   AF-A0AAV9TZC5-F1
#
_cell.length_a   1.000
_cell.length_b   1.000
_cell.length_c   1.000
_cell.angle_alpha   90.00
_cell.angle_beta   90.00
_cell.angle_gamma   90.00
#
_symmetry.space_group_name_H-M   'P 1'
#
loop_
_entity.id
_entity.type
_entity.pdbx_description
1 polymer ?
#
loop_
_entity_poly.entity_id
_entity_poly.type
_entity_poly.pdbx_seq_one_letter_code
_entity_poly.pdbx_strand_id
1 'polypeptide(L)'
;MSVAKEEVPSKRQRSGAITPGLPTPLFPDGGWFTIKSTPITITGSKEQIIQTLLRFEAYHTWNNFIPRTTDIVDPDPHDPTDPAASTSQTQPSKDRRVGTTMTFYARMFASLPFLKVKSSEEITTINKEKGIIAWRARHVECERVHVITEADEYGTCRYESFETFQKTPMTVAIRALLSLALQMRFDEWSRDLKAAVEAQNW
;
A
#
# COMPACT_ATOMS: atom_id res chain seq x y z
N MET A 1 20.30 -5.96 36.34
CA MET A 1 19.99 -5.57 34.95
C MET A 1 19.35 -6.78 34.27
N SER A 2 18.03 -6.75 34.06
CA SER A 2 17.29 -7.89 33.50
C SER A 2 17.23 -7.75 31.98
N VAL A 3 17.78 -8.71 31.26
CA VAL A 3 17.71 -8.79 29.80
C VAL A 3 16.29 -9.21 29.44
N ALA A 4 15.54 -8.32 28.80
CA ALA A 4 14.22 -8.64 28.26
C ALA A 4 14.38 -9.78 27.24
N LYS A 5 13.77 -10.93 27.52
CA LYS A 5 13.69 -12.04 26.58
C LYS A 5 12.80 -11.61 25.43
N GLU A 6 13.40 -11.55 24.24
CA GLU A 6 12.71 -11.37 22.97
C GLU A 6 11.74 -12.57 22.79
N GLU A 7 10.44 -12.31 22.94
CA GLU A 7 9.42 -13.33 22.74
C GLU A 7 9.39 -13.74 21.26
N VAL A 8 9.82 -14.97 20.98
CA VAL A 8 9.70 -15.57 19.66
C VAL A 8 8.20 -15.74 19.36
N PRO A 9 7.66 -15.14 18.29
CA PRO A 9 6.24 -15.20 18.00
C PRO A 9 5.77 -16.65 17.82
N SER A 10 4.73 -17.01 18.58
CA SER A 10 4.10 -18.33 18.62
C SER A 10 3.64 -18.80 17.22
N LYS A 11 3.89 -20.08 16.91
CA LYS A 11 3.49 -20.75 15.65
C LYS A 11 2.01 -20.57 15.27
N ARG A 12 1.12 -20.24 16.22
CA ARG A 12 -0.31 -19.98 15.97
C ARG A 12 -0.59 -18.70 15.17
N GLN A 13 0.35 -17.76 15.10
CA GLN A 13 0.15 -16.50 14.36
C GLN A 13 0.36 -16.64 12.84
N ARG A 14 0.89 -17.78 12.38
CA ARG A 14 1.22 -18.02 10.96
C ARG A 14 0.00 -18.29 10.05
N SER A 15 -1.14 -18.71 10.59
CA SER A 15 -2.32 -19.09 9.77
C SER A 15 -3.23 -17.92 9.39
N GLY A 16 -3.01 -16.72 9.94
CA GLY A 16 -3.83 -15.53 9.63
C GLY A 16 -3.30 -14.68 8.46
N ALA A 17 -2.11 -14.99 7.94
CA ALA A 17 -1.41 -14.17 6.95
C ALA A 17 -2.05 -14.20 5.56
N ILE A 18 -2.62 -15.35 5.20
CA ILE A 18 -3.20 -15.61 3.88
C ILE A 18 -4.67 -15.95 4.08
N THR A 19 -5.54 -15.11 3.53
CA THR A 19 -6.98 -15.35 3.50
C THR A 19 -7.42 -15.75 2.08
N PRO A 20 -8.65 -16.27 1.91
CA PRO A 20 -9.31 -16.23 0.61
C PRO A 20 -9.22 -14.82 0.00
N GLY A 21 -9.20 -14.74 -1.34
CA GLY A 21 -9.05 -13.48 -2.03
C GLY A 21 -10.19 -12.53 -1.71
N LEU A 22 -9.85 -11.36 -1.19
CA LEU A 22 -10.78 -10.28 -0.93
C LEU A 22 -11.05 -9.49 -2.23
N PRO A 23 -12.29 -9.00 -2.41
CA PRO A 23 -12.63 -8.17 -3.55
C PRO A 23 -11.82 -6.86 -3.54
N THR A 24 -11.48 -6.40 -4.72
CA THR A 24 -10.78 -5.14 -4.97
C THR A 24 -11.46 -4.39 -6.12
N PRO A 25 -11.16 -3.10 -6.34
CA PRO A 25 -11.69 -2.37 -7.49
C PRO A 25 -11.43 -3.04 -8.85
N LEU A 26 -10.24 -3.61 -9.05
CA LEU A 26 -9.89 -4.34 -10.28
C LEU A 26 -10.41 -5.79 -10.30
N PHE A 27 -10.58 -6.40 -9.12
CA PHE A 27 -11.00 -7.79 -8.97
C PHE A 27 -12.26 -7.88 -8.10
N PRO A 28 -13.45 -7.53 -8.64
CA PRO A 28 -14.69 -7.45 -7.85
C PRO A 28 -15.14 -8.80 -7.29
N ASP A 29 -14.83 -9.90 -7.98
CA ASP A 29 -15.11 -11.27 -7.52
C ASP A 29 -14.04 -11.79 -6.53
N GLY A 30 -13.09 -10.94 -6.15
CA GLY A 30 -11.92 -11.31 -5.37
C GLY A 30 -10.79 -11.90 -6.20
N GLY A 31 -9.88 -12.58 -5.51
CA GLY A 31 -8.74 -13.23 -6.13
C GLY A 31 -8.49 -14.62 -5.55
N TRP A 32 -7.34 -15.19 -5.88
CA TRP A 32 -6.97 -16.52 -5.39
C TRP A 32 -6.53 -16.50 -3.92
N PHE A 33 -5.83 -15.45 -3.50
CA PHE A 33 -5.53 -15.21 -2.09
C PHE A 33 -5.25 -13.74 -1.83
N THR A 34 -5.31 -13.37 -0.55
CA THR A 34 -4.98 -12.03 -0.09
C THR A 34 -4.00 -12.08 1.06
N ILE A 35 -3.06 -11.13 1.09
CA ILE A 35 -2.18 -10.85 2.22
C ILE A 35 -2.59 -9.50 2.81
N LYS A 36 -2.81 -9.44 4.13
CA LYS A 36 -3.26 -8.23 4.83
C LYS A 36 -2.22 -7.73 5.82
N SER A 37 -2.12 -6.41 5.99
CA SER A 37 -1.56 -5.83 7.20
C SER A 37 -2.52 -6.01 8.38
N THR A 38 -1.96 -6.00 9.58
CA THR A 38 -2.70 -5.80 10.81
C THR A 38 -3.30 -4.39 10.77
N PRO A 39 -4.63 -4.23 10.94
CA PRO A 39 -5.24 -2.91 11.01
C PRO A 39 -4.66 -2.11 12.17
N ILE A 40 -4.44 -0.81 11.95
CA ILE A 40 -3.92 0.11 12.96
C ILE A 40 -4.77 1.37 13.04
N THR A 41 -4.64 2.06 14.16
CA THR A 41 -5.26 3.37 14.38
C THR A 41 -4.19 4.45 14.18
N ILE A 42 -4.50 5.47 13.37
CA ILE A 42 -3.63 6.62 13.09
C ILE A 42 -4.36 7.88 13.55
N THR A 43 -3.70 8.69 14.38
CA THR A 43 -4.16 10.03 14.75
C THR A 43 -3.82 10.98 13.61
N GLY A 44 -4.78 11.20 12.73
CA GLY A 44 -4.65 11.97 11.51
C GLY A 44 -5.88 11.82 10.64
N SER A 45 -6.30 12.92 10.00
CA SER A 45 -7.48 12.94 9.16
C SER A 45 -7.30 12.03 7.94
N LYS A 46 -8.43 11.58 7.38
CA LYS A 46 -8.45 10.76 6.16
C LYS A 46 -7.65 11.41 5.03
N GLU A 47 -7.78 12.73 4.86
CA GLU A 47 -7.03 13.48 3.83
C GLU A 47 -5.52 13.48 4.10
N GLN A 48 -5.07 13.65 5.36
CA GLN A 48 -3.64 13.62 5.69
C GLN A 48 -2.99 12.27 5.39
N ILE A 49 -3.71 11.18 5.69
CA ILE A 49 -3.24 9.82 5.40
C ILE A 49 -3.18 9.59 3.88
N ILE A 50 -4.22 9.99 3.15
CA ILE A 50 -4.26 9.91 1.67
C ILE A 50 -3.12 10.72 1.05
N GLN A 51 -2.92 11.96 1.48
CA GLN A 51 -1.84 12.82 0.98
C GLN A 51 -0.46 12.20 1.25
N THR A 52 -0.26 11.62 2.43
CA THR A 52 1.00 10.94 2.76
C THR A 52 1.24 9.72 1.88
N LEU A 53 0.21 8.92 1.61
CA LEU A 53 0.28 7.78 0.68
C LEU A 53 0.54 8.21 -0.77
N LEU A 54 0.00 9.33 -1.23
CA LEU A 54 0.20 9.78 -2.62
C LEU A 54 1.51 10.57 -2.83
N ARG A 55 2.26 10.88 -1.76
CA ARG A 55 3.55 11.60 -1.82
C ARG A 55 4.72 10.66 -2.11
N PHE A 56 4.66 9.96 -3.26
CA PHE A 56 5.59 8.91 -3.65
C PHE A 56 7.07 9.29 -3.62
N GLU A 57 7.42 10.53 -3.98
CA GLU A 57 8.78 11.04 -3.94
C GLU A 57 9.38 11.02 -2.54
N ALA A 58 8.54 11.19 -1.52
CA ALA A 58 8.95 11.26 -0.12
C ALA A 58 8.88 9.91 0.59
N TYR A 59 8.57 8.81 -0.10
CA TYR A 59 8.49 7.49 0.54
C TYR A 59 9.78 7.12 1.27
N HIS A 60 10.94 7.47 0.70
CA HIS A 60 12.24 7.25 1.33
C HIS A 60 12.42 7.92 2.70
N THR A 61 11.61 8.93 3.03
CA THR A 61 11.69 9.66 4.30
C THR A 61 10.96 8.97 5.44
N TRP A 62 10.01 8.07 5.14
CA TRP A 62 9.16 7.45 6.14
C TRP A 62 8.96 5.95 5.97
N ASN A 63 9.01 5.42 4.76
CA ASN A 63 8.70 4.03 4.44
C ASN A 63 9.98 3.19 4.35
N ASN A 64 10.25 2.37 5.36
CA ASN A 64 11.42 1.51 5.38
C ASN A 64 11.35 0.37 4.36
N PHE A 65 10.13 -0.07 4.02
CA PHE A 65 9.90 -1.11 3.02
C PHE A 65 10.12 -0.60 1.59
N ILE A 66 9.71 0.63 1.27
CA ILE A 66 9.94 1.28 -0.03
C ILE A 66 10.90 2.47 0.14
N PRO A 67 12.21 2.21 0.28
CA PRO A 67 13.21 3.26 0.46
C PRO A 67 13.45 4.12 -0.79
N ARG A 68 12.84 3.79 -1.93
CA ARG A 68 13.01 4.55 -3.18
C ARG A 68 11.82 4.33 -4.10
N THR A 69 11.35 5.42 -4.68
CA THR A 69 10.39 5.45 -5.79
C THR A 69 10.99 6.22 -6.96
N THR A 70 10.86 5.70 -8.18
CA THR A 70 11.31 6.37 -9.41
C THR A 70 10.24 6.28 -10.49
N ASP A 71 10.54 6.89 -11.65
CA ASP A 71 9.74 6.74 -12.87
C ASP A 71 8.27 7.09 -12.64
N ILE A 72 8.04 8.14 -11.85
CA ILE A 72 6.68 8.58 -11.54
C ILE A 72 6.18 9.38 -12.73
N VAL A 73 5.14 8.88 -13.38
CA VAL A 73 4.55 9.48 -14.58
C VAL A 73 3.04 9.55 -14.38
N ASP A 74 2.52 10.77 -14.29
CA ASP A 74 1.08 11.03 -14.30
C ASP A 74 0.56 10.98 -15.75
N PRO A 75 -0.67 10.48 -16.02
CA PRO A 75 -1.24 10.49 -17.36
C PRO A 75 -1.45 11.92 -17.87
N ASP A 76 -1.47 12.13 -19.18
CA ASP A 76 -1.70 13.46 -19.75
C ASP A 76 -3.18 13.87 -19.57
N PRO A 77 -3.50 15.01 -18.92
CA PRO A 77 -4.88 15.47 -18.75
C PRO A 77 -5.62 15.72 -20.07
N HIS A 78 -4.89 15.88 -21.17
CA HIS A 78 -5.43 16.18 -22.49
C HIS A 78 -5.47 14.95 -23.41
N ASP A 79 -5.07 13.77 -22.94
CA ASP A 79 -5.22 12.54 -23.71
C ASP A 79 -6.71 12.16 -23.78
N PRO A 80 -7.35 12.17 -24.97
CA PRO A 80 -8.76 11.82 -25.12
C PRO A 80 -9.06 10.35 -24.80
N THR A 81 -8.03 9.53 -24.62
CA THR A 81 -8.14 8.13 -24.20
C THR A 81 -8.13 7.95 -22.67
N ASP A 82 -7.93 9.03 -21.90
CA ASP A 82 -7.88 8.97 -20.43
C ASP A 82 -9.30 8.92 -19.83
N PRO A 83 -9.69 7.82 -19.13
CA PRO A 83 -10.99 7.74 -18.45
C PRO A 83 -11.18 8.80 -17.35
N ALA A 84 -10.13 9.51 -16.92
CA ALA A 84 -10.21 10.62 -15.97
C ALA A 84 -10.43 12.01 -16.63
N ALA A 85 -10.42 12.13 -17.96
CA ALA A 85 -10.46 13.42 -18.67
C ALA A 85 -11.77 14.21 -18.55
N SER A 86 -12.82 13.65 -17.93
CA SER A 86 -14.16 14.28 -17.86
C SER A 86 -14.40 15.17 -16.62
N THR A 87 -13.39 15.46 -15.80
CA THR A 87 -13.55 16.39 -14.67
C THR A 87 -12.49 17.49 -14.71
N SER A 88 -12.74 18.47 -15.56
CA SER A 88 -11.88 19.65 -15.73
C SER A 88 -11.85 20.50 -14.45
N GLN A 89 -10.69 20.58 -13.80
CA GLN A 89 -10.32 21.78 -13.04
C GLN A 89 -8.81 22.05 -13.12
N THR A 90 -8.53 23.24 -13.63
CA THR A 90 -7.23 23.81 -13.97
C THR A 90 -6.47 24.22 -12.71
N GLN A 91 -5.62 23.34 -12.18
CA GLN A 91 -4.40 23.72 -11.47
C GLN A 91 -3.30 22.70 -11.81
N PRO A 92 -2.02 23.11 -11.89
CA PRO A 92 -0.91 22.18 -11.82
C PRO A 92 -0.77 21.71 -10.36
N SER A 93 -1.81 21.07 -9.81
CA SER A 93 -1.68 20.43 -8.52
C SER A 93 -0.80 19.20 -8.71
N LYS A 94 0.18 19.03 -7.81
CA LYS A 94 1.01 17.82 -7.70
C LYS A 94 0.18 16.60 -7.24
N ASP A 95 -1.12 16.60 -7.51
CA ASP A 95 -2.03 15.59 -7.03
C ASP A 95 -1.96 14.40 -7.96
N ARG A 96 -1.62 13.25 -7.39
CA ARG A 96 -1.64 11.98 -8.12
C ARG A 96 -3.06 11.65 -8.53
N ARG A 97 -3.20 11.07 -9.72
CA ARG A 97 -4.47 10.65 -10.31
C ARG A 97 -4.47 9.17 -10.68
N VAL A 98 -5.66 8.62 -10.92
CA VAL A 98 -5.79 7.28 -11.52
C VAL A 98 -5.02 7.24 -12.84
N GLY A 99 -4.35 6.12 -13.11
CA GLY A 99 -3.44 5.97 -14.25
C GLY A 99 -2.00 6.41 -13.98
N THR A 100 -1.72 7.11 -12.87
CA THR A 100 -0.34 7.45 -12.48
C THR A 100 0.46 6.17 -12.31
N THR A 101 1.64 6.13 -12.93
CA THR A 101 2.56 5.01 -12.85
C THR A 101 3.77 5.37 -12.00
N MET A 102 4.34 4.38 -11.32
CA MET A 102 5.55 4.54 -10.53
C MET A 102 6.34 3.24 -10.45
N THR A 103 7.61 3.33 -10.09
CA THR A 103 8.47 2.17 -9.80
C THR A 103 8.88 2.19 -8.33
N PHE A 104 8.50 1.16 -7.59
CA PHE A 104 8.96 0.91 -6.23
C PHE A 104 10.20 0.01 -6.19
N TYR A 105 11.11 0.31 -5.26
CA TYR A 105 12.24 -0.55 -4.92
C TYR A 105 12.04 -1.11 -3.52
N ALA A 106 11.36 -2.24 -3.42
CA ALA A 106 10.93 -2.85 -2.17
C ALA A 106 12.05 -3.65 -1.49
N ARG A 107 12.22 -3.47 -0.17
CA ARG A 107 13.09 -4.29 0.68
C ARG A 107 12.32 -5.48 1.24
N MET A 108 12.38 -6.61 0.54
CA MET A 108 11.64 -7.81 0.97
C MET A 108 12.21 -8.44 2.24
N PHE A 109 13.53 -8.37 2.44
CA PHE A 109 14.23 -9.05 3.54
C PHE A 109 15.03 -8.04 4.37
N ALA A 110 14.69 -7.86 5.65
CA ALA A 110 15.47 -7.00 6.55
C ALA A 110 16.91 -7.48 6.72
N SER A 111 17.14 -8.80 6.68
CA SER A 111 18.48 -9.39 6.80
C SER A 111 19.37 -9.13 5.59
N LEU A 112 18.80 -8.77 4.44
CA LEU A 112 19.53 -8.51 3.20
C LEU A 112 19.13 -7.13 2.63
N PRO A 113 19.49 -6.02 3.30
CA PRO A 113 19.00 -4.68 2.98
C PRO A 113 19.45 -4.15 1.60
N PHE A 114 20.45 -4.80 0.99
CA PHE A 114 20.94 -4.50 -0.35
C PHE A 114 20.10 -5.14 -1.46
N LEU A 115 19.35 -6.21 -1.16
CA LEU A 115 18.49 -6.86 -2.14
C LEU A 115 17.15 -6.13 -2.21
N LYS A 116 16.98 -5.31 -3.25
CA LYS A 116 15.73 -4.60 -3.54
C LYS A 116 15.03 -5.24 -4.72
N VAL A 117 13.73 -5.48 -4.58
CA VAL A 117 12.87 -5.95 -5.67
C VAL A 117 12.26 -4.74 -6.34
N LYS A 118 12.43 -4.64 -7.65
CA LYS A 118 11.77 -3.62 -8.47
C LYS A 118 10.33 -4.05 -8.73
N SER A 119 9.37 -3.17 -8.48
CA SER A 119 7.96 -3.37 -8.86
C SER A 119 7.46 -2.13 -9.59
N SER A 120 6.87 -2.32 -10.77
CA SER A 120 6.20 -1.24 -11.50
C SER A 120 4.72 -1.27 -11.14
N GLU A 121 4.22 -0.14 -10.67
CA GLU A 121 2.87 0.02 -10.13
C GLU A 121 2.10 1.07 -10.94
N GLU A 122 0.78 0.98 -10.88
CA GLU A 122 -0.14 1.95 -11.48
C GLU A 122 -1.34 2.17 -10.57
N ILE A 123 -1.66 3.42 -10.26
CA ILE A 123 -2.85 3.78 -9.49
C ILE A 123 -4.10 3.39 -10.28
N THR A 124 -4.91 2.51 -9.71
CA THR A 124 -6.17 2.05 -10.29
C THR A 124 -7.38 2.75 -9.67
N THR A 125 -7.26 3.26 -8.45
CA THR A 125 -8.37 3.91 -7.76
C THR A 125 -7.88 4.97 -6.79
N ILE A 126 -8.53 6.14 -6.82
CA ILE A 126 -8.48 7.15 -5.75
C ILE A 126 -9.92 7.54 -5.47
N ASN A 127 -10.46 7.13 -4.33
CA ASN A 127 -11.77 7.54 -3.83
C ASN A 127 -11.58 8.15 -2.45
N LYS A 128 -11.38 9.47 -2.41
CA LYS A 128 -11.09 10.21 -1.18
C LYS A 128 -12.26 10.16 -0.18
N GLU A 129 -13.49 10.22 -0.68
CA GLU A 129 -14.70 10.16 0.14
C GLU A 129 -14.78 8.85 0.94
N LYS A 130 -14.64 7.72 0.23
CA LYS A 130 -14.65 6.38 0.82
C LYS A 130 -13.35 5.99 1.52
N GLY A 131 -12.30 6.82 1.40
CA GLY A 131 -10.98 6.52 1.94
C GLY A 131 -10.31 5.32 1.28
N ILE A 132 -10.52 5.11 -0.02
CA ILE A 132 -9.97 3.98 -0.78
C ILE A 132 -8.91 4.50 -1.76
N ILE A 133 -7.70 3.93 -1.67
CA ILE A 133 -6.66 4.07 -2.70
C ILE A 133 -6.25 2.68 -3.12
N ALA A 134 -6.10 2.44 -4.42
CA ALA A 134 -5.58 1.19 -4.93
C ALA A 134 -4.57 1.40 -6.05
N TRP A 135 -3.62 0.47 -6.16
CA TRP A 135 -2.73 0.35 -7.29
C TRP A 135 -2.43 -1.11 -7.61
N ARG A 136 -2.18 -1.39 -8.89
CA ARG A 136 -1.83 -2.72 -9.39
C ARG A 136 -0.36 -2.81 -9.73
N ALA A 137 0.22 -3.99 -9.52
CA ALA A 137 1.53 -4.29 -10.07
C ALA A 137 1.38 -4.63 -11.57
N ARG A 138 2.23 -4.07 -12.42
CA ARG A 138 2.15 -4.27 -13.88
C ARG A 138 2.70 -5.61 -14.37
N HIS A 139 3.48 -6.29 -13.53
CA HIS A 139 4.13 -7.55 -13.88
C HIS A 139 3.55 -8.75 -13.15
N VAL A 140 2.80 -8.51 -12.08
CA VAL A 140 2.14 -9.53 -11.25
C VAL A 140 0.65 -9.22 -11.29
N GLU A 141 -0.18 -10.22 -11.56
CA GLU A 141 -1.64 -10.06 -11.49
C GLU A 141 -2.09 -9.91 -10.02
N CYS A 142 -1.95 -8.71 -9.47
CA CYS A 142 -2.35 -8.34 -8.12
C CYS A 142 -2.71 -6.85 -8.02
N GLU A 143 -3.47 -6.53 -6.98
CA GLU A 143 -3.86 -5.17 -6.64
C GLU A 143 -3.74 -4.96 -5.14
N ARG A 144 -3.03 -3.90 -4.75
CA ARG A 144 -2.95 -3.44 -3.37
C ARG A 144 -4.02 -2.39 -3.14
N VAL A 145 -4.76 -2.56 -2.06
CA VAL A 145 -5.84 -1.67 -1.61
C VAL A 145 -5.49 -1.12 -0.23
N HIS A 146 -5.69 0.18 -0.06
CA HIS A 146 -5.59 0.93 1.17
C HIS A 146 -6.99 1.41 1.54
N VAL A 147 -7.43 1.11 2.76
CA VAL A 147 -8.73 1.50 3.29
C VAL A 147 -8.53 2.34 4.54
N ILE A 148 -9.14 3.53 4.54
CA ILE A 148 -9.04 4.51 5.62
C ILE A 148 -10.46 4.84 6.06
N THR A 149 -10.81 4.42 7.26
CA THR A 149 -12.13 4.65 7.85
C THR A 149 -11.99 5.58 9.05
N GLU A 150 -12.76 6.65 9.10
CA GLU A 150 -12.82 7.52 10.28
C GLU A 150 -13.30 6.69 11.48
N ALA A 151 -12.54 6.73 12.57
CA ALA A 151 -12.83 5.99 13.79
C ALA A 151 -13.57 6.88 14.81
N ASP A 152 -13.32 8.18 14.80
CA ASP A 152 -13.95 9.17 15.65
C ASP A 152 -14.05 10.55 14.97
N GLU A 153 -14.74 11.48 15.62
CA GLU A 153 -14.87 12.88 15.18
C GLU A 153 -13.61 13.71 15.43
N TYR A 154 -12.62 13.18 16.16
CA TYR A 154 -11.40 13.88 16.57
C TYR A 154 -10.25 13.71 15.57
N GLY A 155 -10.56 13.21 14.37
CA GLY A 155 -9.59 13.04 13.31
C GLY A 155 -8.72 11.79 13.49
N THR A 156 -9.19 10.77 14.20
CA THR A 156 -8.53 9.46 14.22
C THR A 156 -9.11 8.57 13.11
N CYS A 157 -8.25 7.89 12.36
CA CYS A 157 -8.67 6.92 11.36
C CYS A 157 -8.15 5.51 11.66
N ARG A 158 -8.97 4.51 11.35
CA ARG A 158 -8.54 3.13 11.19
C ARG A 158 -7.98 2.95 9.78
N TYR A 159 -6.75 2.48 9.70
CA TYR A 159 -6.06 2.15 8.46
C TYR A 159 -5.87 0.64 8.35
N GLU A 160 -6.23 0.08 7.20
CA GLU A 160 -5.84 -1.27 6.81
C GLU A 160 -5.38 -1.29 5.35
N SER A 161 -4.48 -2.20 5.03
CA SER A 161 -4.05 -2.44 3.66
C SER A 161 -4.00 -3.92 3.37
N PHE A 162 -4.29 -4.28 2.13
CA PHE A 162 -4.20 -5.66 1.68
C PHE A 162 -3.86 -5.74 0.21
N GLU A 163 -3.32 -6.88 -0.20
CA GLU A 163 -2.98 -7.15 -1.59
C GLU A 163 -3.60 -8.47 -2.01
N THR A 164 -4.44 -8.41 -3.04
CA THR A 164 -5.15 -9.57 -3.61
C THR A 164 -4.45 -10.00 -4.89
N PHE A 165 -4.17 -11.31 -4.99
CA PHE A 165 -3.44 -11.91 -6.09
C PHE A 165 -4.36 -12.84 -6.89
N GLN A 166 -4.32 -12.74 -8.22
CA GLN A 166 -4.92 -13.73 -9.12
C GLN A 166 -4.05 -14.98 -9.21
N LYS A 167 -4.62 -16.11 -9.64
CA LYS A 167 -3.88 -17.37 -9.74
C LYS A 167 -3.02 -17.39 -11.00
N THR A 168 -1.71 -17.22 -10.83
CA THR A 168 -0.69 -17.37 -11.88
C THR A 168 0.47 -18.20 -11.35
N PRO A 169 1.34 -18.79 -12.21
CA PRO A 169 2.51 -19.53 -11.75
C PRO A 169 3.40 -18.71 -10.81
N MET A 170 3.54 -17.41 -11.07
CA MET A 170 4.34 -16.52 -10.22
C MET A 170 3.67 -16.25 -8.88
N THR A 171 2.36 -16.00 -8.82
CA THR A 171 1.68 -15.75 -7.54
C THR A 171 1.59 -17.01 -6.67
N VAL A 172 1.62 -18.20 -7.26
CA VAL A 172 1.82 -19.47 -6.54
C VAL A 172 3.16 -19.49 -5.82
N ALA A 173 4.25 -19.10 -6.50
CA ALA A 173 5.57 -19.01 -5.87
C ALA A 173 5.61 -17.94 -4.77
N ILE A 174 5.01 -16.76 -5.00
CA ILE A 174 4.90 -15.69 -3.99
C ILE A 174 4.16 -16.21 -2.74
N ARG A 175 3.00 -16.85 -2.92
CA ARG A 175 2.22 -17.42 -1.82
C ARG A 175 3.04 -18.41 -0.99
N ALA A 176 3.76 -19.31 -1.67
CA ALA A 176 4.51 -20.38 -1.04
C ALA A 176 5.79 -19.89 -0.32
N LEU A 177 6.49 -18.91 -0.89
CA LEU A 177 7.84 -18.54 -0.45
C LEU A 177 7.91 -17.20 0.27
N LEU A 178 7.03 -16.25 -0.06
CA LEU A 178 7.16 -14.84 0.33
C LEU A 178 6.01 -14.29 1.17
N SER A 179 4.93 -15.06 1.36
CA SER A 179 3.72 -14.57 2.04
C SER A 179 3.98 -14.00 3.43
N LEU A 180 4.76 -14.69 4.26
CA LEU A 180 5.12 -14.21 5.60
C LEU A 180 6.00 -12.96 5.53
N ALA A 181 6.99 -12.95 4.63
CA ALA A 181 7.86 -11.79 4.45
C ALA A 181 7.07 -10.56 4.00
N LEU A 182 6.14 -10.73 3.05
CA LEU A 182 5.24 -9.68 2.58
C LEU A 182 4.34 -9.16 3.69
N GLN A 183 3.71 -10.05 4.47
CA GLN A 183 2.87 -9.63 5.60
C GLN A 183 3.66 -8.76 6.58
N MET A 184 4.85 -9.20 6.98
CA MET A 184 5.70 -8.42 7.89
C MET A 184 6.06 -7.04 7.33
N ARG A 185 6.27 -6.94 6.01
CA ARG A 185 6.52 -5.65 5.34
C ARG A 185 5.28 -4.77 5.24
N PHE A 186 4.09 -5.35 5.14
CA PHE A 186 2.84 -4.59 5.17
C PHE A 186 2.57 -4.05 6.57
N ASP A 187 2.86 -4.83 7.61
CA ASP A 187 2.78 -4.36 9.00
C ASP A 187 3.79 -3.24 9.27
N GLU A 188 5.01 -3.35 8.75
CA GLU A 188 6.03 -2.29 8.81
C GLU A 188 5.57 -1.04 8.07
N TRP A 189 5.05 -1.17 6.84
CA TRP A 189 4.44 -0.05 6.10
C TRP A 189 3.40 0.68 6.92
N SER A 190 2.44 -0.05 7.50
CA SER A 190 1.37 0.55 8.31
C SER A 190 1.95 1.35 9.48
N ARG A 191 2.91 0.76 10.20
CA ARG A 191 3.55 1.40 11.35
C ARG A 191 4.32 2.66 10.96
N ASP A 192 5.07 2.59 9.87
CA ASP A 192 5.84 3.69 9.31
C ASP A 192 4.92 4.84 8.84
N LEU A 193 3.81 4.50 8.17
CA LEU A 193 2.79 5.47 7.75
C LEU A 193 2.18 6.19 8.96
N LYS A 194 1.83 5.45 10.02
CA LYS A 194 1.34 6.04 11.27
C LYS A 194 2.32 7.04 11.84
N ALA A 195 3.58 6.64 12.00
CA ALA A 195 4.63 7.53 12.51
C ALA A 195 4.81 8.78 11.62
N ALA A 196 4.75 8.62 10.30
CA ALA A 196 4.87 9.72 9.34
C ALA A 196 3.73 10.74 9.43
N VAL A 197 2.50 10.26 9.59
CA VAL A 197 1.30 11.10 9.69
C VAL A 197 1.28 11.81 11.04
N GLU A 198 1.56 11.10 12.12
CA GLU A 198 1.51 11.64 13.50
C GLU A 198 2.68 12.57 13.83
N ALA A 199 3.82 12.45 13.14
CA ALA A 199 4.95 13.35 13.30
C ALA A 199 4.80 14.68 12.56
N GLN A 200 3.88 14.76 11.59
CA GLN A 200 3.56 16.02 10.94
C GLN A 200 2.69 16.84 11.89
N ASN A 201 3.24 17.93 12.44
CA ASN A 201 2.49 18.89 13.24
C ASN A 201 1.52 19.67 12.32
N TRP A 202 0.37 19.08 12.04
CA TRP A 202 -0.72 19.70 11.30
C TRP A 202 -1.53 20.68 12.13
#